data_AF-A0A1G0K794-F1
#
_entry.id   AF-A0A1G0K794-F1
#
_cell.length_a   1.000
_cell.length_b   1.000
_cell.length_c   1.000
_cell.angle_alpha   90.00
_cell.angle_beta   90.00
_cell.angle_gamma   90.00
#
_symmetry.space_group_name_H-M   'P 1'
#
loop_
_entity.id
_entity.type
_entity.pdbx_description
1 polymer ?
#
loop_
_entity_poly.entity_id
_entity_poly.type
_entity_poly.pdbx_seq_one_letter_code
_entity_poly.pdbx_strand_id
1 'polypeptide(L)'
;MEFLAWLEGSALALWIRESLWGYPIVLSSHAVGMAIVVGMVSMIDIRVLGFARKIPISSFNSLFNLTWAGFAVNFTSGCMLFSGDAIKFFNSTPFRIKIILIILGMISVWMLLREVKGMDTGVSSTKARIIAAVSLLCWFGAITAGRLTAYL
;
A
#
# COMPACT_ATOMS: atom_id res chain seq x y z
N MET A 1 11.64 16.10 -17.45
CA MET A 1 12.35 16.44 -16.20
C MET A 1 11.85 17.76 -15.62
N GLU A 2 11.50 18.77 -16.43
CA GLU A 2 11.03 20.06 -15.92
C GLU A 2 9.83 19.99 -14.96
N PHE A 3 8.84 19.13 -15.22
CA PHE A 3 7.72 18.94 -14.30
C PHE A 3 8.16 18.44 -12.90
N LEU A 4 9.13 17.52 -12.84
CA LEU A 4 9.63 17.00 -11.55
C LEU A 4 10.42 18.06 -10.80
N ALA A 5 11.21 18.88 -11.51
CA ALA A 5 11.93 20.00 -10.92
C ALA A 5 10.97 21.08 -10.39
N TRP A 6 9.89 21.38 -11.13
CA TRP A 6 8.84 22.27 -10.65
C TRP A 6 8.16 21.73 -9.38
N LEU A 7 7.90 20.42 -9.34
CA LEU A 7 7.29 19.78 -8.17
C LEU A 7 8.20 19.87 -6.92
N GLU A 8 9.50 19.61 -7.07
CA GLU A 8 10.51 19.73 -6.00
C GLU A 8 10.68 21.18 -5.52
N GLY A 9 10.49 22.17 -6.40
CA GLY A 9 10.54 23.59 -6.05
C GLY A 9 9.27 24.15 -5.42
N SER A 10 8.22 23.32 -5.26
CA SER A 10 6.95 23.78 -4.68
C SER A 10 7.08 24.09 -3.19
N ALA A 11 6.26 25.01 -2.68
CA ALA A 11 6.24 25.37 -1.25
C ALA A 11 6.00 24.15 -0.34
N LEU A 12 5.21 23.18 -0.82
CA LEU A 12 4.96 21.93 -0.12
C LEU A 12 6.23 21.06 -0.06
N ALA A 13 6.94 20.90 -1.17
CA ALA A 13 8.18 20.14 -1.22
C ALA A 13 9.28 20.77 -0.35
N LEU A 14 9.41 22.10 -0.38
CA LEU A 14 10.32 22.84 0.50
C LEU A 14 9.98 22.65 1.97
N TRP A 15 8.69 22.77 2.35
CA TRP A 15 8.26 22.52 3.73
C TRP A 15 8.60 21.11 4.19
N ILE A 16 8.41 20.09 3.34
CA ILE A 16 8.75 18.70 3.69
C ILE A 16 10.24 18.54 3.95
N ARG A 17 11.10 19.14 3.10
CA ARG A 17 12.56 18.97 3.19
C ARG A 17 13.22 19.81 4.28
N GLU A 18 12.76 21.03 4.48
CA GLU A 18 13.43 22.02 5.32
C GLU A 18 12.83 22.11 6.73
N SER A 19 11.57 21.73 6.90
CA SER A 19 10.93 21.74 8.24
C SER A 19 11.40 20.56 9.07
N LEU A 20 11.72 20.83 10.35
CA LEU A 20 11.99 19.80 11.36
C LEU A 20 10.85 18.78 11.50
N TRP A 21 9.60 19.21 11.24
CA TRP A 21 8.40 18.39 11.41
C TRP A 21 7.77 17.92 10.09
N GLY A 22 8.14 18.52 8.96
CA GLY A 22 7.53 18.22 7.66
C GLY A 22 7.71 16.77 7.27
N TYR A 23 8.96 16.35 7.08
CA TYR A 23 9.28 14.97 6.73
C TYR A 23 8.80 13.95 7.78
N PRO A 24 9.05 14.10 9.11
CA PRO A 24 8.60 13.13 10.09
C PRO A 24 7.09 12.92 10.14
N ILE A 25 6.29 13.99 10.14
CA ILE A 25 4.82 13.88 10.23
C ILE A 25 4.27 13.19 8.98
N VAL A 26 4.74 13.58 7.79
CA VAL A 26 4.27 12.98 6.54
C VAL A 26 4.69 11.51 6.46
N LEU A 27 5.93 11.19 6.83
CA LEU A 27 6.42 9.80 6.84
C LEU A 27 5.66 8.93 7.85
N SER A 28 5.41 9.43 9.07
CA SER A 28 4.64 8.72 10.08
C SER A 28 3.19 8.50 9.62
N SER A 29 2.57 9.52 9.03
CA SER A 29 1.21 9.42 8.46
C SER A 29 1.17 8.36 7.35
N HIS A 30 2.18 8.34 6.48
CA HIS A 30 2.32 7.33 5.43
C HIS A 30 2.42 5.93 6.02
N ALA A 31 3.25 5.73 7.04
CA ALA A 31 3.40 4.43 7.71
C ALA A 31 2.10 3.95 8.37
N VAL A 32 1.36 4.85 9.03
CA VAL A 32 0.06 4.51 9.64
C VAL A 32 -0.96 4.11 8.57
N GLY A 33 -1.09 4.90 7.50
CA GLY A 33 -1.98 4.56 6.39
C GLY A 33 -1.60 3.23 5.73
N MET A 34 -0.30 2.96 5.59
CA MET A 34 0.21 1.70 5.05
C MET A 34 -0.16 0.52 5.93
N ALA A 35 0.03 0.65 7.25
CA ALA A 35 -0.31 -0.39 8.21
C ALA A 35 -1.80 -0.73 8.18
N ILE A 36 -2.67 0.26 8.00
CA ILE A 36 -4.11 0.05 7.86
C ILE A 36 -4.43 -0.73 6.57
N VAL A 37 -3.95 -0.24 5.41
CA VAL A 37 -4.27 -0.85 4.11
C VAL A 37 -3.67 -2.24 3.99
N VAL A 38 -2.36 -2.38 4.20
CA VAL A 38 -1.67 -3.66 4.07
C VAL A 38 -2.10 -4.63 5.16
N GLY A 39 -2.36 -4.14 6.38
CA GLY A 39 -2.90 -4.96 7.47
C GLY A 39 -4.26 -5.55 7.10
N MET A 40 -5.17 -4.72 6.56
CA MET A 40 -6.48 -5.17 6.09
C MET A 40 -6.36 -6.23 5.00
N VAL A 41 -5.56 -5.98 3.97
CA VAL A 41 -5.35 -6.92 2.87
C VAL A 41 -4.76 -8.23 3.38
N SER A 42 -3.73 -8.15 4.23
CA SER A 42 -3.07 -9.33 4.79
C SER A 42 -4.01 -10.17 5.63
N MET A 43 -4.91 -9.55 6.40
CA MET A 43 -5.92 -10.28 7.17
C MET A 43 -6.87 -11.08 6.27
N ILE A 44 -7.32 -10.51 5.15
CA ILE A 44 -8.14 -11.20 4.16
C ILE A 44 -7.34 -12.33 3.49
N ASP A 45 -6.11 -12.05 3.06
CA ASP A 45 -5.26 -13.04 2.37
C ASP A 45 -4.98 -14.26 3.26
N ILE A 46 -4.53 -14.03 4.49
CA ILE A 46 -4.26 -15.09 5.49
C ILE A 46 -5.54 -15.87 5.79
N ARG A 47 -6.69 -15.19 5.85
CA ARG A 47 -7.99 -15.84 6.01
C ARG A 47 -8.32 -16.76 4.84
N VAL A 48 -8.07 -16.34 3.61
CA VAL A 48 -8.29 -17.13 2.38
C VAL A 48 -7.32 -18.30 2.27
N LEU A 49 -6.08 -18.12 2.71
CA LEU A 49 -5.07 -19.18 2.80
C LEU A 49 -5.42 -20.24 3.84
N GLY A 50 -6.31 -19.91 4.79
CA GLY A 50 -6.98 -20.88 5.64
C GLY A 50 -6.45 -20.97 7.07
N PHE A 51 -5.74 -19.95 7.57
CA PHE A 51 -5.34 -19.88 8.97
C PHE A 51 -6.48 -19.45 9.90
N ALA A 52 -7.36 -18.55 9.44
CA ALA A 52 -8.41 -17.94 10.26
C ALA A 52 -9.84 -18.39 9.89
N ARG A 53 -10.03 -19.65 9.47
CA ARG A 53 -11.28 -20.13 8.79
C ARG A 53 -12.60 -19.86 9.52
N LYS A 54 -12.56 -19.68 10.83
CA LYS A 54 -13.74 -19.42 11.67
C LYS A 54 -14.28 -17.99 11.54
N ILE A 55 -13.49 -17.04 11.05
CA ILE A 55 -13.90 -15.65 10.87
C ILE A 55 -14.61 -15.49 9.52
N PRO A 56 -15.87 -15.06 9.45
CA PRO A 56 -16.54 -14.80 8.18
C PRO A 56 -15.87 -13.66 7.41
N ILE A 57 -15.76 -13.78 6.08
CA ILE A 57 -15.16 -12.72 5.24
C ILE A 57 -15.97 -11.42 5.35
N SER A 58 -17.29 -11.52 5.49
CA SER A 58 -18.18 -10.37 5.74
C SER A 58 -17.88 -9.57 7.01
N SER A 59 -17.18 -10.15 8.00
CA SER A 59 -16.79 -9.41 9.22
C SER A 59 -15.85 -8.25 8.91
N PHE A 60 -15.07 -8.37 7.84
CA PHE A 60 -14.16 -7.33 7.38
C PHE A 60 -14.87 -6.17 6.67
N ASN A 61 -16.15 -6.30 6.31
CA ASN A 61 -16.91 -5.23 5.67
C ASN A 61 -16.99 -3.97 6.55
N SER A 62 -17.06 -4.16 7.87
CA SER A 62 -17.06 -3.08 8.86
C SER A 62 -15.78 -2.24 8.84
N LEU A 63 -14.67 -2.82 8.38
CA LEU A 63 -13.36 -2.18 8.33
C LEU A 63 -13.09 -1.49 6.99
N PHE A 64 -13.99 -1.57 6.00
CA PHE A 64 -13.77 -0.92 4.70
C PHE A 64 -13.67 0.60 4.81
N ASN A 65 -14.47 1.23 5.67
CA ASN A 65 -14.39 2.67 5.88
C ASN A 65 -13.04 3.07 6.46
N LEU A 66 -12.52 2.30 7.42
CA LEU A 66 -11.19 2.49 7.98
C LEU A 66 -10.10 2.27 6.92
N THR A 67 -10.27 1.26 6.06
CA THR A 67 -9.34 0.95 4.97
C THR A 67 -9.28 2.09 3.95
N TRP A 68 -10.42 2.67 3.59
CA TRP A 68 -10.47 3.84 2.70
C TRP A 68 -9.85 5.08 3.32
N ALA A 69 -10.09 5.33 4.61
CA ALA A 69 -9.42 6.41 5.34
C ALA A 69 -7.90 6.20 5.38
N GLY A 70 -7.45 4.98 5.70
CA GLY A 70 -6.03 4.61 5.68
C GLY A 70 -5.41 4.76 4.28
N PHE A 71 -6.13 4.38 3.23
CA PHE A 71 -5.70 4.56 1.84
C PHE A 71 -5.58 6.05 1.48
N ALA A 72 -6.55 6.88 1.84
CA ALA A 72 -6.49 8.31 1.58
C ALA A 72 -5.29 8.95 2.28
N VAL A 73 -5.04 8.60 3.55
CA VAL A 73 -3.86 9.05 4.30
C VAL A 73 -2.57 8.56 3.64
N ASN A 74 -2.49 7.28 3.29
CA ASN A 74 -1.29 6.69 2.69
C ASN A 74 -0.97 7.32 1.32
N PHE A 75 -1.98 7.47 0.46
CA PHE A 75 -1.82 8.01 -0.88
C PHE A 75 -1.41 9.49 -0.84
N THR A 76 -2.12 10.31 -0.06
CA THR A 76 -1.83 11.75 0.05
C THR A 76 -0.43 11.99 0.62
N SER A 77 -0.08 11.33 1.71
CA SER A 77 1.27 11.40 2.29
C SER A 77 2.34 10.85 1.35
N GLY A 78 2.04 9.80 0.56
CA GLY A 78 2.94 9.27 -0.46
C GLY A 78 3.25 10.27 -1.57
N CYS A 79 2.22 10.98 -2.06
CA CYS A 79 2.38 12.07 -3.02
C CYS A 79 3.20 13.23 -2.45
N MET A 80 2.95 13.58 -1.18
CA MET A 80 3.74 14.59 -0.46
C MET A 80 5.22 14.17 -0.37
N LEU A 81 5.53 12.96 0.10
CA LEU A 81 6.91 12.46 0.15
C LEU A 81 7.56 12.45 -1.24
N PHE A 82 6.83 12.00 -2.26
CA PHE A 82 7.32 12.01 -3.63
C PHE A 82 7.65 13.42 -4.10
N SER A 83 6.83 14.43 -3.78
CA SER A 83 7.12 15.82 -4.18
C SER A 83 8.40 16.38 -3.56
N GLY A 84 8.80 15.91 -2.37
CA GLY A 84 10.03 16.35 -1.71
C GLY A 84 11.31 15.99 -2.49
N ASP A 85 11.38 14.80 -3.06
CA ASP A 85 12.56 14.32 -3.81
C ASP A 85 12.14 13.60 -5.11
N ALA A 86 11.31 14.26 -5.93
CA ALA A 86 10.64 13.66 -7.07
C ALA A 86 11.60 13.09 -8.13
N ILE A 87 12.69 13.80 -8.42
CA ILE A 87 13.73 13.38 -9.39
C ILE A 87 14.46 12.15 -8.85
N LYS A 88 14.82 12.16 -7.57
CA LYS A 88 15.49 11.03 -6.91
C LYS A 88 14.60 9.79 -6.94
N PHE A 89 13.35 9.92 -6.51
CA PHE A 89 12.40 8.80 -6.50
C PHE A 89 12.09 8.30 -7.92
N PHE A 90 11.91 9.19 -8.89
CA PHE A 90 11.64 8.78 -10.27
C PHE A 90 12.78 7.95 -10.90
N ASN A 91 14.03 8.25 -10.55
CA ASN A 91 15.21 7.53 -11.03
C ASN A 91 15.58 6.31 -10.18
N SER A 92 15.05 6.19 -8.97
CA SER A 92 15.31 5.07 -8.06
C SER A 92 14.66 3.78 -8.57
N THR A 93 15.49 2.76 -8.85
CA THR A 93 15.01 1.42 -9.22
C THR A 93 14.09 0.81 -8.15
N PRO A 94 14.43 0.85 -6.84
CA PRO A 94 13.52 0.40 -5.79
C PRO A 94 12.15 1.09 -5.81
N PHE A 95 12.10 2.41 -6.10
CA PHE A 95 10.83 3.12 -6.18
C PHE A 95 9.98 2.62 -7.35
N ARG A 96 10.57 2.41 -8.52
CA ARG A 96 9.85 1.85 -9.69
C ARG A 96 9.30 0.44 -9.40
N ILE A 97 10.11 -0.41 -8.77
CA ILE A 97 9.68 -1.75 -8.33
C ILE A 97 8.51 -1.63 -7.35
N LYS A 98 8.60 -0.73 -6.36
CA LYS A 98 7.51 -0.46 -5.42
C LYS A 98 6.20 -0.13 -6.14
N ILE A 99 6.21 0.77 -7.12
CA ILE A 99 5.00 1.16 -7.85
C ILE A 99 4.41 -0.01 -8.64
N ILE A 100 5.24 -0.83 -9.31
CA ILE A 100 4.77 -2.02 -10.03
C ILE A 100 4.12 -3.01 -9.07
N LEU A 101 4.75 -3.28 -7.92
CA LEU A 101 4.23 -4.19 -6.92
C LEU A 101 2.92 -3.69 -6.28
N ILE A 102 2.77 -2.38 -6.07
CA ILE A 102 1.51 -1.79 -5.61
C ILE A 102 0.41 -2.03 -6.64
N ILE A 103 0.66 -1.77 -7.93
CA ILE A 103 -0.33 -1.98 -8.99
C ILE A 103 -0.75 -3.45 -9.05
N LEU A 104 0.21 -4.37 -9.05
CA LEU A 104 -0.05 -5.80 -9.05
C LEU A 104 -0.82 -6.23 -7.79
N GLY A 105 -0.42 -5.74 -6.61
CA GLY A 105 -1.09 -5.99 -5.34
C GLY A 105 -2.55 -5.54 -5.36
N MET A 106 -2.83 -4.35 -5.87
CA MET A 106 -4.19 -3.83 -6.02
C MET A 106 -5.04 -4.66 -6.99
N ILE A 107 -4.46 -5.11 -8.11
CA ILE A 107 -5.13 -6.03 -9.04
C ILE A 107 -5.44 -7.36 -8.35
N SER A 108 -4.49 -7.92 -7.60
CA SER A 108 -4.69 -9.15 -6.84
C SER A 108 -5.80 -9.02 -5.80
N VAL A 109 -5.84 -7.92 -5.04
CA VAL A 109 -6.92 -7.64 -4.07
C VAL A 109 -8.28 -7.58 -4.77
N TRP A 110 -8.37 -6.85 -5.88
CA TRP A 110 -9.62 -6.73 -6.63
C TRP A 110 -10.10 -8.08 -7.19
N MET A 111 -9.18 -8.88 -7.74
CA MET A 111 -9.49 -10.24 -8.19
C MET A 111 -9.94 -11.11 -7.01
N LEU A 112 -9.25 -11.03 -5.88
CA LEU A 112 -9.59 -11.79 -4.69
C LEU A 112 -10.99 -11.47 -4.20
N LEU A 113 -11.32 -10.19 -4.03
CA LEU A 113 -12.63 -9.73 -3.58
C LEU A 113 -13.77 -10.20 -4.50
N ARG A 114 -13.51 -10.32 -5.81
CA ARG A 114 -14.48 -10.89 -6.77
C ARG A 114 -14.66 -12.39 -6.57
N GLU A 115 -13.57 -13.13 -6.38
CA GLU A 115 -13.58 -14.58 -6.20
C GLU A 115 -14.21 -15.01 -4.86
N VAL A 116 -14.07 -14.20 -3.81
CA VAL A 116 -14.62 -14.51 -2.48
C VAL A 116 -15.98 -13.88 -2.23
N LYS A 117 -16.56 -13.19 -3.22
CA LYS A 117 -17.87 -12.53 -3.09
C LYS A 117 -18.95 -13.59 -2.83
N GLY A 118 -19.70 -13.42 -1.74
CA GLY A 118 -20.74 -14.36 -1.33
C GLY A 118 -20.22 -15.61 -0.61
N MET A 119 -18.93 -15.66 -0.28
CA MET A 119 -18.29 -16.77 0.42
C MET A 119 -18.06 -16.39 1.88
N ASP A 120 -19.02 -16.70 2.77
CA ASP A 120 -18.91 -16.36 4.20
C ASP A 120 -18.13 -17.42 4.99
N THR A 121 -18.54 -18.68 4.87
CA THR A 121 -17.91 -19.81 5.55
C THR A 121 -17.81 -20.98 4.58
N GLY A 122 -16.64 -21.20 3.99
CA GLY A 122 -16.39 -22.27 3.03
C GLY A 122 -14.91 -22.47 2.74
N VAL A 123 -14.58 -23.57 2.06
CA VAL A 123 -13.22 -23.84 1.60
C VAL A 123 -12.91 -22.89 0.45
N SER A 124 -11.95 -21.98 0.65
CA SER A 124 -11.51 -21.09 -0.43
C SER A 124 -10.93 -21.90 -1.59
N SER A 125 -11.32 -21.52 -2.82
CA SER A 125 -10.86 -22.15 -4.06
C SER A 125 -9.33 -22.08 -4.18
N THR A 126 -8.73 -23.06 -4.88
CA THR A 126 -7.28 -23.05 -5.16
C THR A 126 -6.86 -21.75 -5.85
N LYS A 127 -7.70 -21.23 -6.75
CA LYS A 127 -7.50 -19.94 -7.42
C LYS A 127 -7.44 -18.79 -6.42
N ALA A 128 -8.40 -18.68 -5.49
CA ALA A 128 -8.41 -17.63 -4.47
C ALA A 128 -7.16 -17.69 -3.57
N ARG A 129 -6.69 -18.89 -3.22
CA ARG A 129 -5.46 -19.07 -2.44
C ARG A 129 -4.21 -18.60 -3.18
N ILE A 130 -4.10 -18.90 -4.47
CA ILE A 130 -2.99 -18.41 -5.30
C ILE A 130 -3.01 -16.88 -5.37
N ILE A 131 -4.18 -16.28 -5.62
CA ILE A 131 -4.32 -14.81 -5.68
C ILE A 131 -3.92 -14.17 -4.34
N ALA A 132 -4.38 -14.73 -3.22
CA ALA A 132 -4.02 -14.26 -1.88
C ALA A 132 -2.50 -14.35 -1.61
N ALA A 133 -1.86 -15.47 -1.99
CA ALA A 133 -0.41 -15.62 -1.84
C ALA A 133 0.37 -14.60 -2.68
N VAL A 134 -0.05 -14.39 -3.93
CA VAL A 134 0.55 -13.37 -4.82
C VAL A 134 0.36 -11.97 -4.24
N SER A 135 -0.84 -11.66 -3.72
CA SER A 135 -1.11 -10.35 -3.11
C SER A 135 -0.18 -10.09 -1.92
N LEU A 136 -0.04 -11.05 -1.00
CA LEU A 136 0.89 -10.95 0.13
C LEU A 136 2.34 -10.70 -0.31
N LEU A 137 2.81 -11.44 -1.32
CA LEU A 137 4.16 -11.26 -1.86
C LEU A 137 4.34 -9.86 -2.48
N CYS A 138 3.33 -9.37 -3.20
CA CYS A 138 3.36 -8.03 -3.77
C CYS A 138 3.44 -6.94 -2.68
N TRP A 139 2.62 -7.02 -1.63
CA TRP A 139 2.64 -6.04 -0.54
C TRP A 139 3.92 -6.11 0.28
N PHE A 140 4.40 -7.31 0.60
CA PHE A 140 5.67 -7.50 1.30
C PHE A 140 6.85 -6.94 0.48
N GLY A 141 6.87 -7.24 -0.82
CA GLY A 141 7.86 -6.69 -1.74
C GLY A 141 7.77 -5.16 -1.85
N ALA A 142 6.57 -4.59 -1.90
CA ALA A 142 6.37 -3.14 -1.98
C ALA A 142 6.85 -2.41 -0.70
N ILE A 143 6.62 -3.00 0.48
CA ILE A 143 7.14 -2.48 1.76
C ILE A 143 8.67 -2.52 1.75
N THR A 144 9.25 -3.66 1.36
CA THR A 144 10.70 -3.87 1.29
C THR A 144 11.34 -2.87 0.33
N ALA A 145 10.81 -2.77 -0.90
CA ALA A 145 11.26 -1.83 -1.92
C ALA A 145 11.14 -0.37 -1.44
N GLY A 146 10.03 -0.03 -0.75
CA GLY A 146 9.84 1.29 -0.16
C GLY A 146 10.81 1.62 0.97
N ARG A 147 11.32 0.63 1.71
CA ARG A 147 12.40 0.88 2.67
C ARG A 147 13.76 1.02 1.99
N LEU A 148 14.00 0.25 0.93
CA LEU A 148 15.24 0.31 0.15
C LEU A 148 15.47 1.68 -0.51
N THR A 149 14.43 2.45 -0.84
CA THR A 149 14.59 3.82 -1.39
C THR A 149 15.29 4.80 -0.44
N ALA A 150 15.36 4.48 0.86
CA ALA A 150 16.10 5.29 1.83
C ALA A 150 17.61 5.00 1.80
N TYR A 151 18.02 3.86 1.23
CA TYR A 151 19.40 3.36 1.28
C TYR A 151 20.07 3.26 -0.10
N LEU A 152 19.28 3.18 -1.17
CA LEU A 152 19.70 3.07 -2.57
C LEU A 152 19.16 4.25 -3.38
#